data_AF-A0A851X9P6-F1
#
_entry.id   AF-A0A851X9P6-F1
#
_cell.length_a   1.000
_cell.length_b   1.000
_cell.length_c   1.000
_cell.angle_alpha   90.00
_cell.angle_beta   90.00
_cell.angle_gamma   90.00
#
_symmetry.space_group_name_H-M   'P 1'
#
loop_
_entity.id
_entity.type
_entity.pdbx_description
1 polymer ?
#
loop_
_entity_poly.entity_id
_entity_poly.type
_entity_poly.pdbx_seq_one_letter_code
_entity_poly.pdbx_strand_id
1 'polypeptide(L)'
;MTGREFLELDTPRHRLYLERFQRMELIQKIFNELPKADQNLCNHGSYFLGANASLCGLTGNNFFRNILHIRRAAIISAVPMAVLPFVSTVAVYEVFVREPLFSGELNCEVCAMVRGGLVGAVVGGLYPVLLAIPLNGSLAARY
;
A
#
# COMPACT_ATOMS: atom_id res chain seq x y z
N MET A 1 35.26 12.27 32.87
CA MET A 1 36.14 12.10 31.68
C MET A 1 36.29 10.58 31.53
N THR A 2 35.76 9.87 30.55
CA THR A 2 35.55 10.17 29.12
C THR A 2 34.51 9.20 28.57
N GLY A 3 33.38 9.73 28.08
CA GLY A 3 32.43 8.98 27.26
C GLY A 3 32.97 8.85 25.84
N ARG A 4 33.70 7.78 25.56
CA ARG A 4 34.30 7.49 24.25
C ARG A 4 34.20 6.01 23.85
N GLU A 5 33.14 5.32 24.25
CA GLU A 5 33.00 3.86 24.00
C GLU A 5 31.70 3.50 23.25
N PHE A 6 30.90 4.49 22.78
CA PHE A 6 29.63 4.25 22.07
C PHE A 6 29.59 4.76 20.61
N LEU A 7 30.72 5.18 20.04
CA LEU A 7 30.79 5.82 18.72
C LEU A 7 31.40 4.93 17.62
N GLU A 8 31.52 3.63 17.84
CA GLU A 8 32.19 2.71 16.92
C GLU A 8 31.38 1.44 16.61
N LEU A 9 30.06 1.61 16.40
CA LEU A 9 29.23 0.55 15.80
C LEU A 9 28.47 1.08 14.57
N ASP A 10 28.97 0.69 13.39
CA ASP A 10 28.33 0.64 12.05
C ASP A 10 28.42 1.86 11.08
N THR A 11 29.65 2.13 10.62
CA THR A 11 30.05 3.19 9.67
C THR A 11 29.58 3.07 8.19
N PRO A 12 29.12 1.93 7.62
CA PRO A 12 28.61 1.90 6.24
C PRO A 12 27.10 2.16 6.14
N ARG A 13 26.30 1.63 7.09
CA ARG A 13 24.84 1.71 7.06
C ARG A 13 24.33 3.13 7.30
N HIS A 14 25.01 3.88 8.16
CA HIS A 14 24.62 5.26 8.46
C HIS A 14 24.88 6.22 7.29
N ARG A 15 25.98 6.02 6.53
CA ARG A 15 26.23 6.78 5.30
C ARG A 15 25.20 6.48 4.22
N LEU A 16 24.85 5.22 4.02
CA LEU A 16 23.80 4.80 3.10
C LEU A 16 22.44 5.42 3.46
N TYR A 17 22.12 5.49 4.77
CA TYR A 17 20.93 6.19 5.25
C TYR A 17 20.98 7.69 4.95
N LEU A 18 22.13 8.34 5.17
CA LEU A 18 22.31 9.76 4.89
C LEU A 18 22.16 10.07 3.40
N GLU A 19 22.76 9.25 2.53
CA GLU A 19 22.62 9.36 1.07
C GLU A 19 21.18 9.13 0.61
N ARG A 20 20.47 8.13 1.17
CA ARG A 20 19.03 7.93 0.91
C ARG A 20 18.23 9.16 1.33
N PHE A 21 18.51 9.73 2.49
CA PHE A 21 17.81 10.92 3.00
C PHE A 21 18.02 12.13 2.09
N GLN A 22 19.27 12.37 1.67
CA GLN A 22 19.60 13.46 0.74
C GLN A 22 18.92 13.27 -0.62
N ARG A 23 18.85 12.04 -1.14
CA ARG A 23 18.13 11.75 -2.39
C ARG A 23 16.62 11.94 -2.26
N MET A 24 16.01 11.50 -1.17
CA MET A 24 14.60 11.76 -0.91
C MET A 24 14.32 13.26 -0.90
N GLU A 25 15.19 14.05 -0.25
CA GLU A 25 15.04 15.50 -0.20
C GLU A 25 15.18 16.17 -1.57
N LEU A 26 16.12 15.70 -2.41
CA LEU A 26 16.29 16.20 -3.78
C LEU A 26 15.09 15.85 -4.66
N ILE A 27 14.61 14.59 -4.62
CA ILE A 27 13.43 14.16 -5.37
C ILE A 27 12.20 14.93 -4.90
N GLN A 28 12.08 15.20 -3.60
CA GLN A 28 10.98 16.00 -3.07
C GLN A 28 11.05 17.47 -3.50
N LYS A 29 12.24 18.06 -3.63
CA LYS A 29 12.41 19.40 -4.20
C LYS A 29 12.01 19.44 -5.67
N ILE A 30 12.45 18.47 -6.46
CA ILE A 30 12.05 18.32 -7.87
C ILE A 30 10.53 18.16 -7.94
N PHE A 31 9.95 17.27 -7.13
CA PHE A 31 8.51 17.05 -7.05
C PHE A 31 7.70 18.30 -6.69
N ASN A 32 8.24 19.16 -5.81
CA ASN A 32 7.62 20.44 -5.47
C ASN A 32 7.64 21.45 -6.63
N GLU A 33 8.59 21.31 -7.56
CA GLU A 33 8.73 22.16 -8.75
C GLU A 33 7.85 21.69 -9.92
N LEU A 34 7.35 20.46 -9.89
CA LEU A 34 6.41 19.93 -10.90
C LEU A 34 5.04 20.63 -10.87
N PRO A 35 4.29 20.61 -11.99
CA PRO A 35 2.94 21.15 -12.05
C PRO A 35 2.03 20.47 -11.02
N LYS A 36 1.13 21.28 -10.43
CA LYS A 36 0.22 20.83 -9.35
C LYS A 36 -0.63 19.60 -9.71
N ALA A 37 -0.89 19.35 -10.99
CA ALA A 37 -1.63 18.18 -11.46
C ALA A 37 -0.88 16.87 -11.13
N ASP A 38 0.40 16.77 -11.48
CA ASP A 38 1.22 15.58 -11.23
C ASP A 38 1.49 15.40 -9.74
N GLN A 39 1.64 16.53 -9.04
CA GLN A 39 1.81 16.57 -7.59
C GLN A 39 0.59 16.01 -6.87
N ASN A 40 -0.60 16.39 -7.33
CA ASN A 40 -1.85 15.90 -6.77
C ASN A 40 -2.05 14.41 -7.07
N LEU A 41 -1.67 13.96 -8.26
CA LEU A 41 -1.82 12.57 -8.70
C LEU A 41 -0.92 11.61 -7.90
N CYS A 42 0.32 12.01 -7.61
CA CYS A 42 1.23 11.20 -6.80
C CYS A 42 0.84 11.17 -5.31
N ASN A 43 0.35 12.30 -4.78
CA ASN A 43 -0.13 12.37 -3.39
C ASN A 43 -1.47 11.66 -3.18
N HIS A 44 -2.38 11.70 -4.16
CA HIS A 44 -3.70 11.03 -4.08
C HIS A 44 -3.70 9.61 -4.65
N GLY A 45 -2.63 9.18 -5.31
CA GLY A 45 -2.55 7.88 -5.96
C GLY A 45 -2.80 6.71 -5.00
N SER A 46 -2.19 6.73 -3.82
CA SER A 46 -2.38 5.70 -2.79
C SER A 46 -3.83 5.65 -2.29
N TYR A 47 -4.46 6.80 -2.06
CA TYR A 47 -5.87 6.89 -1.67
C TYR A 47 -6.82 6.41 -2.77
N PHE A 48 -6.55 6.74 -4.03
CA PHE A 48 -7.34 6.29 -5.16
C PHE A 48 -7.22 4.77 -5.37
N LEU A 49 -6.02 4.22 -5.25
CA LEU A 49 -5.80 2.77 -5.26
C LEU A 49 -6.53 2.09 -4.08
N GLY A 50 -6.44 2.65 -2.89
CA GLY A 50 -7.14 2.11 -1.72
C GLY A 50 -8.67 2.16 -1.85
N ALA A 51 -9.21 3.24 -2.42
CA ALA A 51 -10.64 3.34 -2.70
C ALA A 51 -11.10 2.26 -3.70
N ASN A 52 -10.33 2.03 -4.77
CA ASN A 52 -10.61 0.96 -5.72
C ASN A 52 -10.54 -0.42 -5.07
N ALA A 53 -9.56 -0.66 -4.20
CA ALA A 53 -9.43 -1.92 -3.48
C ALA A 53 -10.58 -2.18 -2.51
N SER A 54 -11.06 -1.14 -1.83
CA SER A 54 -12.26 -1.19 -1.00
C SER A 54 -13.50 -1.55 -1.82
N LEU A 55 -13.66 -0.92 -3.00
CA LEU A 55 -14.76 -1.25 -3.92
C LEU A 55 -14.65 -2.69 -4.45
N CYS A 56 -13.43 -3.16 -4.73
CA CYS A 56 -13.16 -4.53 -5.15
C CYS A 56 -13.52 -5.53 -4.03
N GLY A 57 -13.13 -5.25 -2.78
CA GLY A 57 -13.49 -6.04 -1.61
C GLY A 57 -15.00 -6.11 -1.36
N LEU A 58 -15.69 -4.97 -1.48
CA LEU A 58 -17.16 -4.91 -1.37
C LEU A 58 -17.87 -5.68 -2.49
N THR A 59 -17.38 -5.57 -3.72
CA THR A 59 -17.93 -6.28 -4.88
C THR A 59 -17.74 -7.78 -4.74
N GLY A 60 -16.53 -8.22 -4.36
CA GLY A 60 -16.23 -9.62 -4.06
C GLY A 60 -17.10 -10.14 -2.92
N ASN A 61 -17.29 -9.35 -1.86
CA ASN A 61 -18.15 -9.72 -0.75
C ASN A 61 -19.62 -9.93 -1.19
N ASN A 62 -20.17 -9.03 -2.01
CA ASN A 62 -21.52 -9.23 -2.55
C ASN A 62 -21.62 -10.47 -3.45
N PHE A 63 -20.60 -10.73 -4.27
CA PHE A 63 -20.55 -11.92 -5.13
C PHE A 63 -20.56 -13.22 -4.31
N PHE A 64 -19.69 -13.35 -3.32
CA PHE A 64 -19.65 -14.53 -2.45
C PHE A 64 -20.93 -14.68 -1.62
N ARG A 65 -21.50 -13.59 -1.12
CA ARG A 65 -22.78 -13.64 -0.40
C ARG A 65 -23.94 -14.12 -1.27
N ASN A 66 -23.94 -13.76 -2.55
CA ASN A 66 -24.93 -14.24 -3.51
C ASN A 66 -24.76 -15.75 -3.77
N ILE A 67 -23.53 -16.23 -3.93
CA ILE A 67 -23.22 -17.66 -4.12
C ILE A 67 -23.60 -18.49 -2.90
N LEU A 68 -23.25 -18.03 -1.69
CA LEU A 68 -23.53 -18.76 -0.44
C LEU A 68 -24.93 -18.49 0.14
N HIS A 69 -25.78 -17.72 -0.54
CA HIS A 69 -27.15 -17.38 -0.11
C HIS A 69 -27.25 -16.73 1.30
N ILE A 70 -26.22 -15.98 1.72
CA ILE A 70 -26.14 -15.40 3.06
C ILE A 70 -26.80 -14.01 3.08
N ARG A 71 -28.03 -13.92 3.61
CA ARG A 71 -28.78 -12.65 3.69
C ARG A 71 -28.56 -11.85 4.99
N ARG A 72 -28.06 -12.48 6.06
CA ARG A 72 -27.80 -11.84 7.37
C ARG A 72 -26.38 -11.26 7.46
N ALA A 73 -26.18 -10.27 8.34
CA ALA A 73 -24.88 -9.65 8.66
C ALA A 73 -24.15 -8.94 7.48
N ALA A 74 -24.89 -8.40 6.50
CA ALA A 74 -24.33 -7.65 5.36
C ALA A 74 -23.40 -6.52 5.79
N ILE A 75 -23.86 -5.66 6.68
CA ILE A 75 -23.12 -4.49 7.17
C ILE A 75 -21.87 -4.93 7.96
N ILE A 76 -22.00 -5.97 8.79
CA ILE A 76 -20.90 -6.49 9.63
C ILE A 76 -19.79 -7.10 8.78
N SER A 77 -20.13 -7.72 7.64
CA SER A 77 -19.12 -8.22 6.68
C SER A 77 -18.57 -7.11 5.75
N ALA A 78 -19.38 -6.11 5.41
CA ALA A 78 -19.01 -5.06 4.47
C ALA A 78 -18.01 -4.06 5.05
N VAL A 79 -18.14 -3.71 6.33
CA VAL A 79 -17.22 -2.79 7.01
C VAL A 79 -15.76 -3.28 7.00
N PRO A 80 -15.43 -4.49 7.50
CA PRO A 80 -14.06 -4.99 7.44
C PRO A 80 -13.58 -5.22 5.99
N MET A 81 -14.49 -5.58 5.07
CA MET A 81 -14.16 -5.72 3.65
C MET A 81 -13.91 -4.40 2.92
N ALA A 82 -14.30 -3.26 3.48
CA ALA A 82 -13.97 -1.95 2.94
C ALA A 82 -12.71 -1.40 3.61
N VAL A 83 -12.66 -1.47 4.94
CA VAL A 83 -11.60 -0.83 5.74
C VAL A 83 -10.27 -1.58 5.65
N LEU A 84 -10.27 -2.92 5.74
CA LEU A 84 -9.04 -3.70 5.71
C LEU A 84 -8.30 -3.59 4.37
N PRO A 85 -8.93 -3.80 3.20
CA PRO A 85 -8.24 -3.62 1.93
C PRO A 85 -7.86 -2.16 1.69
N PHE A 86 -8.64 -1.17 2.14
CA PHE A 86 -8.26 0.24 2.04
C PHE A 86 -6.97 0.54 2.80
N VAL A 87 -6.91 0.20 4.09
CA VAL A 87 -5.75 0.52 4.93
C VAL A 87 -4.52 -0.28 4.50
N SER A 88 -4.70 -1.58 4.19
CA SER A 88 -3.57 -2.42 3.77
C SER A 88 -2.99 -1.97 2.43
N THR A 89 -3.81 -1.62 1.44
CA THR A 89 -3.30 -1.13 0.16
C THR A 89 -2.56 0.19 0.28
N VAL A 90 -3.09 1.15 1.06
CA VAL A 90 -2.39 2.42 1.32
C VAL A 90 -1.05 2.14 1.99
N ALA A 91 -1.03 1.37 3.07
CA ALA A 91 0.20 1.06 3.79
C ALA A 91 1.24 0.33 2.92
N VAL A 92 0.81 -0.67 2.16
CA VAL A 92 1.71 -1.44 1.29
C VAL A 92 2.19 -0.59 0.11
N TYR A 93 1.37 0.29 -0.46
CA TYR A 93 1.78 1.19 -1.52
C TYR A 93 2.82 2.21 -1.04
N GLU A 94 2.65 2.76 0.16
CA GLU A 94 3.64 3.66 0.76
C GLU A 94 5.01 2.98 0.91
N VAL A 95 5.04 1.77 1.49
CA VAL A 95 6.29 1.05 1.79
C VAL A 95 6.93 0.43 0.54
N PHE A 96 6.15 -0.19 -0.34
CA PHE A 96 6.69 -0.96 -1.47
C PHE A 96 6.81 -0.17 -2.77
N VAL A 97 6.18 1.00 -2.87
CA VAL A 97 6.20 1.85 -4.06
C VAL A 97 6.77 3.22 -3.76
N ARG A 98 6.23 3.98 -2.79
CA ARG A 98 6.76 5.35 -2.51
C ARG A 98 8.18 5.33 -1.95
N GLU A 99 8.44 4.61 -0.86
CA GLU A 99 9.80 4.58 -0.27
C GLU A 99 10.91 4.22 -1.27
N PRO A 100 10.81 3.13 -2.08
CA PRO A 100 11.86 2.77 -3.02
C PRO A 100 11.94 3.69 -4.26
N LEU A 101 10.86 4.42 -4.56
CA LEU A 101 10.86 5.44 -5.62
C LEU A 101 11.61 6.70 -5.14
N PHE A 102 11.38 7.14 -3.90
CA PHE A 102 12.06 8.29 -3.31
C PHE A 102 13.49 7.96 -2.83
N SER A 103 13.82 6.72 -2.50
CA SER A 103 15.20 6.31 -2.17
C SER A 103 16.13 6.26 -3.39
N GLY A 104 15.57 6.32 -4.60
CA GLY A 104 16.32 6.19 -5.85
C GLY A 104 16.92 4.79 -6.04
N GLU A 105 16.36 3.76 -5.41
CA GLU A 105 16.73 2.36 -5.69
C GLU A 105 16.19 1.89 -7.04
N LEU A 106 15.14 2.53 -7.57
CA LEU A 106 14.64 2.28 -8.91
C LEU A 106 15.12 3.35 -9.90
N ASN A 107 16.27 3.10 -10.53
CA ASN A 107 16.80 3.96 -11.60
C ASN A 107 16.12 3.73 -12.97
N CYS A 108 15.17 2.80 -13.08
CA CYS A 108 14.49 2.46 -14.32
C CYS A 108 12.98 2.75 -14.21
N GLU A 109 12.47 3.61 -15.10
CA GLU A 109 11.06 3.98 -15.17
C GLU A 109 10.14 2.77 -15.32
N VAL A 110 10.54 1.80 -16.16
CA VAL A 110 9.79 0.56 -16.37
C VAL A 110 9.74 -0.29 -15.10
N CYS A 111 10.82 -0.34 -14.33
CA CYS A 111 10.84 -1.07 -13.07
C CYS A 111 9.86 -0.45 -12.05
N ALA A 112 9.77 0.89 -12.01
CA ALA A 112 8.85 1.60 -11.11
C ALA A 112 7.40 1.34 -11.50
N MET A 113 7.09 1.41 -12.80
CA MET A 113 5.76 1.08 -13.31
C MET A 113 5.39 -0.38 -13.05
N VAL A 114 6.27 -1.34 -13.35
CA VAL A 114 5.99 -2.76 -13.17
C VAL A 114 5.80 -3.09 -11.69
N ARG A 115 6.63 -2.55 -10.80
CA ARG A 115 6.50 -2.76 -9.36
C ARG A 115 5.22 -2.13 -8.81
N GLY A 116 4.93 -0.88 -9.17
CA GLY A 116 3.70 -0.20 -8.77
C GLY A 116 2.44 -0.91 -9.28
N GLY A 117 2.44 -1.33 -10.55
CA GLY A 117 1.35 -2.07 -11.18
C GLY A 117 1.13 -3.44 -10.57
N LEU A 118 2.21 -4.21 -10.34
CA LEU A 118 2.15 -5.54 -9.72
C LEU A 118 1.64 -5.45 -8.28
N VAL A 119 2.19 -4.54 -7.48
CA VAL A 119 1.75 -4.32 -6.09
C VAL A 119 0.28 -3.87 -6.07
N GLY A 120 -0.11 -2.94 -6.94
CA GLY A 120 -1.50 -2.49 -7.07
C GLY A 120 -2.45 -3.62 -7.46
N ALA A 121 -2.10 -4.47 -8.43
CA ALA A 121 -2.94 -5.59 -8.86
C ALA A 121 -3.07 -6.67 -7.78
N VAL A 122 -1.97 -7.04 -7.12
CA VAL A 122 -1.98 -8.07 -6.08
C VAL A 122 -2.70 -7.60 -4.83
N VAL A 123 -2.35 -6.42 -4.32
CA VAL A 123 -2.86 -5.94 -3.02
C VAL A 123 -4.22 -5.26 -3.20
N GLY A 124 -4.44 -4.57 -4.31
CA GLY A 124 -5.70 -3.87 -4.60
C GLY A 124 -6.77 -4.73 -5.27
N GLY A 125 -6.41 -5.87 -5.89
CA GLY A 125 -7.34 -6.75 -6.59
C GLY A 125 -7.41 -8.15 -5.99
N LEU A 126 -6.31 -8.91 -6.07
CA LEU A 126 -6.29 -10.32 -5.65
C LEU A 126 -6.50 -10.48 -4.13
N TYR A 127 -5.83 -9.68 -3.32
CA TYR A 127 -5.91 -9.74 -1.87
C TYR A 127 -7.34 -9.54 -1.32
N PRO A 128 -8.10 -8.49 -1.67
CA PRO A 128 -9.47 -8.33 -1.19
C PRO A 128 -10.39 -9.48 -1.60
N VAL A 129 -10.22 -10.03 -2.81
CA VAL A 129 -11.02 -11.16 -3.30
C VAL A 129 -10.71 -12.43 -2.51
N LEU A 130 -9.44 -12.71 -2.26
CA LEU A 130 -9.03 -13.87 -1.45
C LEU A 130 -9.45 -13.74 0.01
N LEU A 131 -9.39 -12.52 0.57
CA LEU A 131 -9.85 -12.24 1.93
C LEU A 131 -11.37 -12.49 2.08
N ALA A 132 -12.13 -12.29 1.01
CA ALA A 132 -13.58 -12.52 1.00
C ALA A 132 -13.98 -13.99 1.17
N ILE A 133 -13.14 -14.94 0.78
CA ILE A 133 -13.43 -16.38 0.88
C ILE A 133 -13.54 -16.86 2.34
N PRO A 134 -12.50 -16.75 3.19
CA PRO A 134 -12.57 -17.23 4.57
C PRO A 134 -13.56 -16.43 5.42
N LEU A 135 -13.68 -15.13 5.18
CA LEU A 135 -14.63 -14.30 5.93
C LEU A 135 -16.08 -14.70 5.64
N ASN A 136 -16.45 -14.88 4.37
CA ASN A 136 -17.81 -15.35 4.02
C ASN A 136 -18.03 -16.82 4.37
N GLY A 137 -17.03 -17.69 4.23
CA GLY A 137 -17.11 -19.08 4.67
C GLY A 137 -17.32 -19.22 6.17
N SER A 138 -16.65 -18.38 6.99
CA SER A 138 -16.85 -18.36 8.44
C SER A 138 -18.26 -17.90 8.84
N LEU A 139 -18.86 -16.97 8.08
CA LEU A 139 -20.24 -16.55 8.28
C LEU A 139 -21.22 -17.67 7.90
N ALA A 140 -20.99 -18.37 6.78
CA ALA A 140 -21.81 -19.50 6.35
C ALA A 140 -21.77 -20.68 7.32
N ALA A 141 -20.63 -20.91 7.98
CA ALA A 141 -20.53 -21.95 9.00
C ALA A 141 -21.30 -21.60 10.29
N ARG A 142 -21.62 -20.32 10.52
CA ARG A 142 -22.31 -19.84 11.72
C ARG A 142 -23.80 -19.55 11.53
N TYR A 143 -24.28 -19.37 10.30
CA TYR A 143 -25.65 -19.00 9.95
C TYR A 143 -26.21 -19.91 8.86
#